data_AF-A0A183II34-F1
#
_entry.id   AF-A0A183II34-F1
#
_cell.length_a   1.000
_cell.length_b   1.000
_cell.length_c   1.000
_cell.angle_alpha   90.00
_cell.angle_beta   90.00
_cell.angle_gamma   90.00
#
_symmetry.space_group_name_H-M   'P 1'
#
loop_
_entity.id
_entity.type
_entity.pdbx_description
1 polymer ?
#
loop_
_entity_poly.entity_id
_entity_poly.type
_entity_poly.pdbx_seq_one_letter_code
_entity_poly.pdbx_strand_id
1 'polypeptide(L)'
;MADETIADFLAREKEELAGLEDVPVVNGTGIALFERQNGDTNDDNLFGIHSSSNNVGAGDGDDSGLFTADSLPQNAEATKQPSGVAAPEVVREVPKKILKWKEEQKSRLESKDAKEEAEKQKWREQAKAELEEWYKTRADQLEAVKKSNRVAEAEFVKKIADTQPGQEWERIASMCEFSPKSSKNVKDVSRMRSLLLQLKTKPLVREQ
;
A
#
# COMPACT_ATOMS: atom_id res chain seq x y z
N MET A 1 -48.39 9.92 -4.51
CA MET A 1 -48.11 9.45 -5.88
C MET A 1 -46.84 10.06 -6.49
N ALA A 2 -46.46 11.33 -6.25
CA ALA A 2 -45.16 11.85 -6.76
C ALA A 2 -43.94 11.42 -5.91
N ASP A 3 -44.09 11.36 -4.58
CA ASP A 3 -42.98 10.98 -3.68
C ASP A 3 -42.57 9.50 -3.82
N GLU A 4 -43.51 8.61 -4.15
CA GLU A 4 -43.23 7.19 -4.38
C GLU A 4 -42.37 6.98 -5.62
N THR A 5 -42.55 7.79 -6.68
CA THR A 5 -41.73 7.68 -7.90
C THR A 5 -40.28 8.14 -7.70
N ILE A 6 -40.07 9.10 -6.81
CA ILE A 6 -38.73 9.59 -6.46
C ILE A 6 -38.04 8.59 -5.52
N ALA A 7 -38.80 7.99 -4.60
CA ALA A 7 -38.30 6.93 -3.73
C ALA A 7 -37.90 5.67 -4.53
N ASP A 8 -38.70 5.28 -5.52
CA ASP A 8 -38.39 4.15 -6.42
C ASP A 8 -37.15 4.43 -7.28
N PHE A 9 -36.99 5.66 -7.77
CA PHE A 9 -35.79 6.07 -8.51
C PHE A 9 -34.54 6.06 -7.63
N LEU A 10 -34.62 6.58 -6.40
CA LEU A 10 -33.52 6.55 -5.43
C LEU A 10 -33.18 5.13 -4.96
N ALA A 11 -34.16 4.24 -4.87
CA ALA A 11 -33.94 2.83 -4.54
C ALA A 11 -33.25 2.09 -5.69
N ARG A 12 -33.70 2.34 -6.92
CA ARG A 12 -33.12 1.76 -8.14
C ARG A 12 -31.67 2.20 -8.37
N GLU A 13 -31.38 3.50 -8.22
CA GLU A 13 -30.00 4.02 -8.33
C GLU A 13 -29.08 3.46 -7.24
N LYS A 14 -29.60 3.24 -6.02
CA LYS A 14 -28.84 2.61 -4.93
C LYS A 14 -28.58 1.13 -5.15
N GLU A 15 -29.53 0.40 -5.72
CA GLU A 15 -29.37 -1.01 -6.08
C GLU A 15 -28.38 -1.19 -7.25
N GLU A 16 -28.42 -0.27 -8.23
CA GLU A 16 -27.49 -0.24 -9.36
C GLU A 16 -26.04 0.08 -8.92
N LEU A 17 -25.85 0.90 -7.88
CA LEU A 17 -24.54 1.15 -7.27
C LEU A 17 -24.07 0.03 -6.31
N ALA A 18 -24.98 -0.67 -5.64
CA ALA A 18 -24.65 -1.74 -4.69
C ALA A 18 -23.99 -2.96 -5.36
N GLY A 19 -24.15 -3.12 -6.68
CA GLY A 19 -23.49 -4.16 -7.47
C GLY A 19 -22.00 -3.91 -7.75
N LEU A 20 -21.46 -2.73 -7.41
CA LEU A 20 -20.06 -2.37 -7.64
C LEU A 20 -19.17 -2.50 -6.38
N GLU A 21 -19.75 -2.85 -5.23
CA GLU A 21 -19.01 -2.94 -3.95
C GLU A 21 -18.24 -4.28 -3.78
N ASP A 22 -18.50 -5.26 -4.65
CA ASP A 22 -17.87 -6.60 -4.58
C ASP A 22 -17.01 -6.90 -5.83
N VAL A 23 -16.32 -5.89 -6.36
CA VAL A 23 -15.05 -6.20 -7.04
C VAL A 23 -14.09 -6.66 -5.95
N PRO A 24 -13.63 -7.93 -5.96
CA PRO A 24 -12.56 -8.32 -5.06
C PRO A 24 -11.40 -7.39 -5.39
N VAL A 25 -11.07 -6.50 -4.45
CA VAL A 25 -9.72 -5.95 -4.37
C VAL A 25 -8.84 -7.18 -4.21
N VAL A 26 -8.32 -7.67 -5.33
CA VAL A 26 -7.11 -8.48 -5.32
C VAL A 26 -6.11 -7.59 -4.61
N ASN A 27 -5.88 -7.90 -3.34
CA ASN A 27 -4.79 -7.35 -2.56
C ASN A 27 -3.54 -7.42 -3.44
N GLY A 28 -3.17 -6.27 -4.03
CA GLY A 28 -1.92 -6.06 -4.75
C GLY A 28 -0.71 -6.04 -3.81
N THR A 29 -0.83 -6.68 -2.65
CA THR A 29 0.24 -7.05 -1.72
C THR A 29 0.10 -8.51 -1.30
N GLY A 30 -0.49 -9.33 -2.16
CA GLY A 30 -0.16 -10.74 -2.21
C GLY A 30 1.31 -10.89 -2.56
N ILE A 31 2.18 -10.86 -1.55
CA ILE A 31 3.30 -11.79 -1.53
C ILE A 31 2.61 -13.15 -1.55
N ALA A 32 2.43 -13.69 -2.76
CA ALA A 32 2.14 -15.09 -2.93
C ALA A 32 3.23 -15.81 -2.12
N LEU A 33 2.81 -16.47 -1.05
CA LEU A 33 3.57 -17.52 -0.41
C LEU A 33 3.67 -18.64 -1.46
N PHE A 34 4.49 -18.40 -2.48
CA PHE A 34 5.00 -19.45 -3.33
C PHE A 34 5.87 -20.27 -2.39
N GLU A 35 5.44 -21.49 -2.12
CA GLU A 35 6.22 -22.49 -1.42
C GLU A 35 7.52 -22.67 -2.21
N ARG A 36 8.55 -21.93 -1.78
CA ARG A 36 9.85 -21.91 -2.43
C ARG A 36 10.58 -23.16 -2.02
N GLN A 37 10.32 -24.21 -2.77
CA GLN A 37 11.18 -25.37 -2.85
C GLN A 37 12.51 -24.91 -3.48
N ASN A 38 13.56 -24.95 -2.64
CA ASN A 38 14.99 -24.74 -2.93
C ASN A 38 15.42 -24.53 -4.39
N GLY A 39 16.16 -23.43 -4.64
CA GLY A 39 17.17 -23.39 -5.70
C GLY A 39 17.44 -22.03 -6.33
N ASP A 40 18.69 -21.55 -6.17
CA ASP A 40 19.42 -20.59 -7.01
C ASP A 40 19.25 -19.07 -6.78
N THR A 41 20.27 -18.54 -6.10
CA THR A 41 21.16 -17.44 -6.52
C THR A 41 20.57 -16.37 -7.45
N ASN A 42 20.33 -15.18 -6.89
CA ASN A 42 21.22 -14.03 -7.05
C ASN A 42 20.72 -12.95 -6.07
N ASP A 43 21.58 -12.60 -5.12
CA ASP A 43 21.46 -11.35 -4.38
C ASP A 43 21.64 -10.18 -5.36
N ASP A 44 21.06 -9.03 -5.00
CA ASP A 44 21.04 -7.75 -5.72
C ASP A 44 19.80 -7.47 -6.61
N ASN A 45 18.58 -7.60 -6.08
CA ASN A 45 17.49 -6.64 -6.40
C ASN A 45 16.20 -6.86 -5.59
N LEU A 46 16.19 -6.52 -4.30
CA LEU A 46 14.95 -6.53 -3.50
C LEU A 46 14.43 -5.12 -3.13
N PHE A 47 15.21 -4.06 -3.38
CA PHE A 47 14.79 -2.66 -3.18
C PHE A 47 15.29 -1.71 -4.28
N GLY A 48 15.49 -2.22 -5.49
CA GLY A 48 15.90 -1.42 -6.65
C GLY A 48 14.71 -0.77 -7.36
N ILE A 49 14.31 0.43 -6.94
CA ILE A 49 13.49 1.33 -7.77
C ILE A 49 14.36 1.71 -8.99
N HIS A 50 14.18 1.01 -10.12
CA HIS A 50 14.67 1.48 -11.41
C HIS A 50 13.75 2.61 -11.91
N SER A 51 13.97 3.84 -11.41
CA SER A 51 13.57 5.03 -12.16
C SER A 51 14.49 5.13 -13.37
N SER A 52 14.04 4.59 -14.50
CA SER A 52 14.68 4.90 -15.78
C SER A 52 14.47 6.39 -16.04
N SER A 53 15.57 7.13 -15.93
CA SER A 53 15.69 8.53 -16.25
C SER A 53 15.39 8.73 -17.74
N ASN A 54 14.16 9.13 -18.06
CA ASN A 54 13.89 9.86 -19.30
C ASN A 54 14.14 11.33 -19.02
N ASN A 55 15.33 11.77 -19.40
CA ASN A 55 15.69 13.15 -19.57
C ASN A 55 14.84 13.76 -20.71
N VAL A 56 13.78 14.48 -20.36
CA VAL A 56 13.13 15.45 -21.24
C VAL A 56 13.28 16.83 -20.62
N GLY A 57 13.91 17.71 -21.39
CA GLY A 57 14.47 18.97 -20.95
C GLY A 57 13.45 19.97 -20.43
N ALA A 58 13.98 20.89 -19.62
CA ALA A 58 13.33 22.11 -19.18
C ALA A 58 12.73 22.88 -20.36
N GLY A 59 11.44 23.16 -20.26
CA GLY A 59 10.70 24.11 -21.08
C GLY A 59 9.60 24.68 -20.21
N ASP A 60 9.84 25.87 -19.66
CA ASP A 60 8.83 26.75 -19.12
C ASP A 60 7.84 27.07 -20.27
N GLY A 61 6.58 26.71 -20.09
CA GLY A 61 5.57 26.73 -21.14
C GLY A 61 4.17 26.60 -20.56
N ASP A 62 3.53 27.75 -20.48
CA ASP A 62 2.13 28.01 -20.23
C ASP A 62 1.17 27.19 -21.12
N ASP A 63 0.60 26.10 -20.58
CA ASP A 63 -0.57 25.46 -21.21
C ASP A 63 -1.84 26.23 -20.83
N SER A 64 -2.11 27.29 -21.60
CA SER A 64 -3.38 28.01 -21.61
C SER A 64 -3.61 28.54 -23.03
N GLY A 65 -3.88 27.63 -23.96
CA GLY A 65 -3.97 28.02 -25.38
C GLY A 65 -4.61 26.99 -26.30
N LEU A 66 -5.90 26.70 -26.13
CA LEU A 66 -6.71 26.09 -27.20
C LEU A 66 -8.15 26.59 -27.21
N PHE A 67 -8.33 27.85 -27.59
CA PHE A 67 -9.52 28.30 -28.33
C PHE A 67 -9.05 29.36 -29.35
N THR A 68 -8.38 28.86 -30.40
CA THR A 68 -8.04 29.67 -31.57
C THR A 68 -9.34 30.05 -32.28
N ALA A 69 -9.54 31.35 -32.41
CA ALA A 69 -10.65 31.99 -33.06
C ALA A 69 -10.75 31.56 -34.54
N ASP A 70 -11.87 30.93 -34.90
CA ASP A 70 -12.25 30.79 -36.30
C ASP A 70 -12.99 32.05 -36.75
N SER A 71 -12.32 32.73 -37.68
CA SER A 71 -12.74 33.69 -38.69
C SER A 71 -14.24 33.98 -38.84
N LEU A 72 -14.55 35.29 -38.84
CA LEU A 72 -15.83 35.90 -39.18
C LEU A 72 -16.47 35.37 -40.48
N PRO A 73 -17.81 35.50 -40.58
CA PRO A 73 -18.39 36.16 -41.74
C PRO A 73 -19.00 37.50 -41.33
N GLN A 74 -18.60 38.49 -42.11
CA GLN A 74 -19.02 39.88 -42.11
C GLN A 74 -20.51 39.99 -42.44
N ASN A 75 -21.33 40.44 -41.48
CA ASN A 75 -22.57 41.13 -41.81
C ASN A 75 -22.73 42.35 -40.89
N ALA A 76 -22.61 43.52 -41.48
CA ALA A 76 -22.73 44.80 -40.83
C ALA A 76 -24.20 45.15 -40.68
N GLU A 77 -24.73 45.12 -39.45
CA GLU A 77 -25.89 45.92 -39.11
C GLU A 77 -25.79 46.42 -37.67
N ALA A 78 -25.69 47.73 -37.55
CA ALA A 78 -25.45 48.44 -36.30
C ALA A 78 -26.73 48.48 -35.44
N THR A 79 -26.89 47.51 -34.55
CA THR A 79 -27.94 47.57 -33.53
C THR A 79 -27.39 48.21 -32.26
N LYS A 80 -27.68 49.51 -32.10
CA LYS A 80 -27.34 50.34 -30.94
C LYS A 80 -27.82 49.67 -29.64
N GLN A 81 -26.90 49.31 -28.75
CA GLN A 81 -27.25 48.99 -27.37
C GLN A 81 -27.35 50.29 -26.53
N PRO A 82 -28.40 50.47 -25.73
CA PRO A 82 -28.55 51.67 -24.92
C PRO A 82 -27.56 51.66 -23.75
N SER A 83 -26.77 52.73 -23.66
CA SER A 83 -25.88 53.05 -22.55
C SER A 83 -26.63 52.93 -21.21
N GLY A 84 -26.08 52.14 -20.29
CA GLY A 84 -26.63 51.94 -18.94
C GLY A 84 -26.67 53.24 -18.16
N VAL A 85 -27.88 53.73 -17.87
CA VAL A 85 -28.11 54.77 -16.89
C VAL A 85 -27.95 54.13 -15.52
N ALA A 86 -27.00 54.63 -14.71
CA ALA A 86 -26.90 54.28 -13.30
C ALA A 86 -28.18 54.74 -12.60
N ALA A 87 -29.10 53.80 -12.36
CA ALA A 87 -30.30 54.05 -11.58
C ALA A 87 -29.90 54.27 -10.11
N PRO A 88 -30.52 55.23 -9.40
CA PRO A 88 -30.26 55.42 -7.99
C PRO A 88 -30.56 54.14 -7.22
N GLU A 89 -29.68 53.77 -6.29
CA GLU A 89 -29.83 52.62 -5.39
C GLU A 89 -31.04 52.85 -4.48
N VAL A 90 -32.23 52.51 -4.98
CA VAL A 90 -33.42 52.43 -4.14
C VAL A 90 -33.21 51.23 -3.24
N VAL A 91 -32.91 51.50 -1.96
CA VAL A 91 -32.85 50.48 -0.90
C VAL A 91 -34.24 49.86 -0.77
N ARG A 92 -34.49 48.80 -1.54
CA ARG A 92 -35.71 47.99 -1.46
C ARG A 92 -35.59 47.15 -0.20
N GLU A 93 -36.37 47.46 0.82
CA GLU A 93 -36.44 46.65 2.05
C GLU A 93 -36.75 45.20 1.65
N VAL A 94 -35.80 44.30 1.94
CA VAL A 94 -35.88 42.90 1.50
C VAL A 94 -37.13 42.28 2.13
N PRO A 95 -38.06 41.71 1.33
CA PRO A 95 -39.28 41.11 1.86
C PRO A 95 -38.99 40.05 2.95
N LYS A 96 -39.68 40.14 4.09
CA LYS A 96 -39.48 39.25 5.27
C LYS A 96 -39.53 37.75 4.94
N LYS A 97 -40.29 37.35 3.92
CA LYS A 97 -40.36 35.95 3.45
C LYS A 97 -39.03 35.46 2.85
N ILE A 98 -38.33 36.32 2.10
CA ILE A 98 -37.04 36.00 1.49
C ILE A 98 -35.96 35.93 2.56
N LEU A 99 -36.03 36.76 3.61
CA LEU A 99 -35.13 36.68 4.75
C LEU A 99 -35.25 35.33 5.47
N LYS A 100 -36.48 34.91 5.79
CA LYS A 100 -36.74 33.60 6.40
C LYS A 100 -36.24 32.44 5.53
N TRP A 101 -36.51 32.49 4.22
CA TRP A 101 -36.02 31.47 3.29
C TRP A 101 -34.49 31.41 3.22
N LYS A 102 -33.81 32.57 3.20
CA LYS A 102 -32.33 32.63 3.22
C LYS A 102 -31.76 32.06 4.51
N GLU A 103 -32.38 32.35 5.65
CA GLU A 103 -31.99 31.81 6.95
C GLU A 103 -32.16 30.28 7.01
N GLU A 104 -33.30 29.76 6.56
CA GLU A 104 -33.58 28.32 6.47
C GLU A 104 -32.62 27.59 5.50
N GLN A 105 -32.33 28.18 4.33
CA GLN A 105 -31.36 27.60 3.39
C GLN A 105 -29.94 27.62 3.94
N LYS A 106 -29.53 28.73 4.57
CA LYS A 106 -28.23 28.84 5.22
C LYS A 106 -28.07 27.79 6.31
N SER A 107 -29.08 27.65 7.17
CA SER A 107 -29.10 26.63 8.23
C SER A 107 -29.04 25.19 7.66
N ARG A 108 -29.76 24.92 6.57
CA ARG A 108 -29.71 23.61 5.90
C ARG A 108 -28.34 23.32 5.30
N LEU A 109 -27.68 24.32 4.71
CA LEU A 109 -26.34 24.17 4.15
C LEU A 109 -25.32 23.93 5.26
N GLU A 110 -25.36 24.73 6.33
CA GLU A 110 -24.50 24.56 7.51
C GLU A 110 -24.67 23.18 8.16
N SER A 111 -25.89 22.63 8.20
CA SER A 111 -26.13 21.26 8.68
C SER A 111 -25.51 20.18 7.77
N LYS A 112 -25.43 20.42 6.45
CA LYS A 112 -24.77 19.49 5.53
C LYS A 112 -23.25 19.60 5.63
N ASP A 113 -22.73 20.82 5.65
CA ASP A 113 -21.30 21.09 5.77
C ASP A 113 -20.75 20.52 7.09
N ALA A 114 -21.49 20.66 8.19
CA ALA A 114 -21.12 20.07 9.48
C ALA A 114 -21.09 18.52 9.45
N LYS A 115 -21.99 17.88 8.69
CA LYS A 115 -21.98 16.42 8.53
C LYS A 115 -20.79 15.96 7.70
N GLU A 116 -20.54 16.63 6.58
CA GLU A 116 -19.40 16.33 5.72
C GLU A 116 -18.09 16.51 6.48
N GLU A 117 -17.94 17.60 7.25
CA GLU A 117 -16.74 17.84 8.03
C GLU A 117 -16.57 16.78 9.13
N ALA A 118 -17.64 16.40 9.82
CA ALA A 118 -17.60 15.34 10.83
C ALA A 118 -17.20 13.98 10.23
N GLU A 119 -17.73 13.62 9.06
CA GLU A 119 -17.34 12.39 8.36
C GLU A 119 -15.87 12.45 7.93
N LYS A 120 -15.44 13.58 7.34
CA LYS A 120 -14.05 13.78 6.94
C LYS A 120 -13.09 13.72 8.12
N GLN A 121 -13.48 14.20 9.29
CA GLN A 121 -12.71 14.08 10.52
C GLN A 121 -12.62 12.62 10.97
N LYS A 122 -13.73 11.87 10.98
CA LYS A 122 -13.74 10.44 11.29
C LYS A 122 -12.82 9.64 10.37
N TRP A 123 -12.89 9.87 9.05
CA TRP A 123 -12.01 9.20 8.09
C TRP A 123 -10.53 9.51 8.34
N ARG A 124 -10.19 10.76 8.71
CA ARG A 124 -8.82 11.13 9.05
C ARG A 124 -8.36 10.49 10.36
N GLU A 125 -9.23 10.42 11.36
CA GLU A 125 -8.93 9.78 12.65
C GLU A 125 -8.73 8.27 12.48
N GLN A 126 -9.59 7.61 11.70
CA GLN A 126 -9.45 6.19 11.35
C GLN A 126 -8.13 5.93 10.62
N ALA A 127 -7.82 6.71 9.57
CA ALA A 127 -6.56 6.56 8.83
C ALA A 127 -5.32 6.76 9.72
N LYS A 128 -5.38 7.71 10.66
CA LYS A 128 -4.30 7.91 11.64
C LYS A 128 -4.19 6.74 12.63
N ALA A 129 -5.32 6.26 13.15
CA ALA A 129 -5.35 5.15 14.09
C ALA A 129 -4.80 3.86 13.45
N GLU A 130 -5.20 3.55 12.22
CA GLU A 130 -4.71 2.40 11.46
C GLU A 130 -3.20 2.51 11.18
N LEU A 131 -2.72 3.71 10.84
CA LEU A 131 -1.29 3.94 10.65
C LEU A 131 -0.50 3.71 11.93
N GLU A 132 -1.00 4.22 13.07
CA GLU A 132 -0.37 3.99 14.38
C GLU A 132 -0.40 2.52 14.79
N GLU A 133 -1.50 1.82 14.53
CA GLU A 133 -1.62 0.38 14.78
C GLU A 133 -0.62 -0.41 13.93
N TRP A 134 -0.50 -0.08 12.64
CA TRP A 134 0.49 -0.70 11.76
C TRP A 134 1.92 -0.51 12.27
N TYR A 135 2.28 0.70 12.71
CA TYR A 135 3.60 0.95 13.29
C TYR A 135 3.84 0.17 14.58
N LYS A 136 2.83 0.04 15.46
CA LYS A 136 2.92 -0.78 16.68
C LYS A 136 3.13 -2.26 16.34
N THR A 137 2.29 -2.83 15.49
CA THR A 137 2.41 -4.23 15.07
C THR A 137 3.76 -4.50 14.39
N ARG A 138 4.23 -3.58 13.54
CA ARG A 138 5.54 -3.70 12.90
C ARG A 138 6.69 -3.63 13.91
N ALA A 139 6.61 -2.73 14.88
CA ALA A 139 7.60 -2.65 15.96
C ALA A 139 7.65 -3.95 16.77
N ASP A 140 6.49 -4.50 17.14
CA ASP A 140 6.39 -5.76 17.87
C ASP A 140 6.95 -6.94 17.07
N GLN A 141 6.66 -7.01 15.77
CA GLN A 141 7.23 -8.01 14.87
C GLN A 141 8.76 -7.91 14.80
N LEU A 142 9.30 -6.69 14.68
CA LEU A 142 10.75 -6.47 14.67
C LEU A 142 11.41 -6.91 15.98
N GLU A 143 10.81 -6.57 17.12
CA GLU A 143 11.31 -6.99 18.43
C GLU A 143 11.21 -8.51 18.63
N ALA A 144 10.13 -9.14 18.16
CA ALA A 144 9.99 -10.59 18.16
C ALA A 144 11.08 -11.28 17.32
N VAL A 145 11.36 -10.77 16.11
CA VAL A 145 12.43 -11.27 15.24
C VAL A 145 13.81 -11.06 15.89
N LYS A 146 14.09 -9.87 16.43
CA LYS A 146 15.37 -9.61 17.14
C LYS A 146 15.56 -10.56 18.31
N LYS A 147 14.52 -10.77 19.12
CA LYS A 147 14.56 -11.70 20.25
C LYS A 147 14.77 -13.14 19.78
N SER A 148 14.05 -13.58 18.75
CA SER A 148 14.21 -14.91 18.16
C SER A 148 15.63 -15.13 17.66
N ASN A 149 16.20 -14.18 16.91
CA ASN A 149 17.57 -14.24 16.43
C ASN A 149 18.58 -14.30 17.58
N ARG A 150 18.39 -13.49 18.63
CA ARG A 150 19.27 -13.49 19.80
C ARG A 150 19.21 -14.81 20.57
N VAL A 151 18.04 -15.41 20.72
CA VAL A 151 17.88 -16.74 21.35
C VAL A 151 18.51 -17.82 20.47
N ALA A 152 18.23 -17.82 19.17
CA ALA A 152 18.80 -18.77 18.23
C ALA A 152 20.34 -18.71 18.21
N GLU A 153 20.91 -17.50 18.23
CA GLU A 153 22.37 -17.32 18.30
C GLU A 153 22.94 -17.79 19.64
N ALA A 154 22.28 -17.48 20.77
CA ALA A 154 22.71 -17.96 22.07
C ALA A 154 22.66 -19.50 22.17
N GLU A 155 21.63 -20.13 21.59
CA GLU A 155 21.53 -21.58 21.50
C GLU A 155 22.58 -22.18 20.56
N PHE A 156 22.86 -21.53 19.43
CA PHE A 156 23.89 -21.94 18.50
C PHE A 156 25.28 -21.89 19.14
N VAL A 157 25.61 -20.78 19.79
CA VAL A 157 26.86 -20.62 20.54
C VAL A 157 26.95 -21.64 21.67
N LYS A 158 25.86 -21.89 22.41
CA LYS A 158 25.84 -22.91 23.47
C LYS A 158 26.09 -24.31 22.91
N LYS A 159 25.42 -24.71 21.82
CA LYS A 159 25.65 -26.01 21.14
C LYS A 159 27.10 -26.15 20.67
N ILE A 160 27.73 -25.05 20.29
CA ILE A 160 29.16 -25.00 19.93
C ILE A 160 30.07 -25.07 21.17
N ALA A 161 29.70 -24.43 22.27
CA ALA A 161 30.53 -24.29 23.47
C ALA A 161 30.45 -25.52 24.40
N ASP A 162 29.32 -26.22 24.45
CA ASP A 162 29.10 -27.47 25.22
C ASP A 162 29.84 -28.67 24.56
N THR A 163 31.13 -28.49 24.27
CA THR A 163 31.99 -29.52 23.68
C THR A 163 32.49 -30.46 24.78
N GLN A 164 31.90 -31.64 24.86
CA GLN A 164 32.43 -32.73 25.68
C GLN A 164 33.48 -33.53 24.87
N PRO A 165 34.62 -33.89 25.48
CA PRO A 165 35.61 -34.75 24.83
C PRO A 165 34.97 -36.06 24.36
N GLY A 166 35.04 -36.37 23.05
CA GLY A 166 34.46 -37.57 22.44
C GLY A 166 33.26 -37.34 21.50
N GLN A 167 32.69 -36.13 21.43
CA GLN A 167 31.59 -35.77 20.53
C GLN A 167 32.05 -35.03 19.25
N GLU A 168 33.35 -35.02 18.95
CA GLU A 168 33.90 -34.20 17.85
C GLU A 168 33.39 -34.63 16.48
N TRP A 169 33.25 -35.95 16.25
CA TRP A 169 32.70 -36.47 14.98
C TRP A 169 31.21 -36.24 14.83
N GLU A 170 30.46 -36.22 15.94
CA GLU A 170 29.04 -35.88 15.93
C GLU A 170 28.82 -34.40 15.54
N ARG A 171 29.69 -33.51 16.03
CA ARG A 171 29.73 -32.09 15.64
C ARG A 171 30.09 -31.89 14.18
N ILE A 172 31.18 -32.52 13.71
CA ILE A 172 31.60 -32.38 12.30
C ILE A 172 30.47 -32.88 11.39
N ALA A 173 29.85 -34.01 11.74
CA ALA A 173 28.73 -34.54 10.98
C ALA A 173 27.48 -33.64 11.03
N SER A 174 27.15 -33.00 12.17
CA SER A 174 25.98 -32.11 12.23
C SER A 174 26.14 -30.84 11.37
N MET A 175 27.36 -30.42 11.10
CA MET A 175 27.68 -29.34 10.16
C MET A 175 27.69 -29.79 8.69
N CYS A 176 27.67 -31.11 8.44
CA CYS A 176 27.73 -31.66 7.09
C CYS A 176 26.32 -31.98 6.56
N GLU A 177 26.03 -31.52 5.33
CA GLU A 177 24.80 -31.84 4.61
C GLU A 177 24.90 -33.24 3.97
N PHE A 178 24.13 -34.20 4.51
CA PHE A 178 24.08 -35.59 4.04
C PHE A 178 22.90 -35.89 3.12
N SER A 179 22.08 -34.90 2.78
CA SER A 179 20.96 -35.11 1.85
C SER A 179 21.46 -35.49 0.45
N PRO A 180 20.97 -36.59 -0.14
CA PRO A 180 21.34 -36.98 -1.51
C PRO A 180 20.81 -36.00 -2.57
N LYS A 181 19.83 -35.15 -2.22
CA LYS A 181 19.18 -34.19 -3.14
C LYS A 181 19.83 -32.80 -3.16
N SER A 182 20.71 -32.48 -2.22
CA SER A 182 21.34 -31.14 -2.14
C SER A 182 22.69 -31.05 -2.86
N SER A 183 23.08 -32.09 -3.61
CA SER A 183 24.41 -32.20 -4.20
C SER A 183 24.59 -31.28 -5.41
N LYS A 184 24.83 -29.99 -5.17
CA LYS A 184 25.33 -29.02 -6.17
C LYS A 184 26.86 -29.11 -6.36
N ASN A 185 27.46 -30.25 -6.05
CA ASN A 185 28.91 -30.42 -6.11
C ASN A 185 29.36 -30.88 -7.50
N VAL A 186 30.36 -30.20 -8.07
CA VAL A 186 31.02 -30.57 -9.33
C VAL A 186 31.83 -31.87 -9.19
N LYS A 187 32.19 -32.26 -7.95
CA LYS A 187 32.98 -33.46 -7.63
C LYS A 187 32.16 -34.44 -6.79
N ASP A 188 32.37 -35.73 -7.02
CA ASP A 188 31.76 -36.78 -6.20
C ASP A 188 32.38 -36.80 -4.80
N VAL A 189 31.58 -36.41 -3.81
CA VAL A 189 31.94 -36.38 -2.38
C VAL A 189 31.30 -37.53 -1.60
N SER A 190 30.72 -38.53 -2.28
CA SER A 190 30.01 -39.66 -1.66
C SER A 190 30.92 -40.45 -0.72
N ARG A 191 32.17 -40.73 -1.12
CA ARG A 191 33.14 -41.45 -0.29
C ARG A 191 33.49 -40.67 0.99
N MET A 192 33.65 -39.35 0.89
CA MET A 192 33.93 -38.48 2.03
C MET A 192 32.75 -38.44 2.99
N ARG A 193 31.52 -38.30 2.47
CA ARG A 193 30.29 -38.33 3.26
C ARG A 193 30.12 -39.67 4.00
N SER A 194 30.39 -40.79 3.33
CA SER A 194 30.36 -42.12 3.97
C SER A 194 31.38 -42.25 5.09
N LEU A 195 32.62 -41.77 4.90
CA LEU A 195 33.64 -41.78 5.94
C LEU A 195 33.24 -40.94 7.17
N LEU A 196 32.69 -39.74 6.95
CA LEU A 196 32.22 -38.88 8.05
C LEU A 196 31.07 -39.52 8.85
N LEU A 197 30.14 -40.21 8.18
CA LEU A 197 29.05 -40.95 8.85
C LEU A 197 29.58 -42.17 9.63
N GLN A 198 30.58 -42.87 9.10
CA GLN A 198 31.24 -43.97 9.81
C GLN A 198 31.92 -43.48 11.08
N LEU A 199 32.64 -42.35 11.01
CA LEU A 199 33.31 -41.77 12.17
C LEU A 199 32.33 -41.23 13.21
N LYS A 200 31.13 -40.78 12.80
CA LYS A 200 30.03 -40.45 13.72
C LYS A 200 29.51 -41.69 14.47
N THR A 201 29.34 -42.82 13.79
CA THR A 201 28.74 -44.03 14.38
C THR A 201 29.75 -44.92 15.12
N LYS A 202 31.02 -44.87 14.72
CA LYS A 202 32.14 -45.62 15.29
C LYS A 202 33.33 -44.66 15.45
N PRO A 203 33.37 -43.87 16.54
CA PRO A 203 34.49 -42.97 16.78
C PRO A 203 35.77 -43.78 17.00
N LEU A 204 36.90 -43.25 16.51
CA LEU A 204 38.20 -43.85 16.70
C LEU A 204 38.58 -43.77 18.19
N VAL A 205 38.91 -44.91 18.78
CA VAL A 205 39.43 -44.97 20.16
C VAL A 205 40.82 -44.33 20.14
N ARG A 206 41.00 -43.22 20.87
CA ARG A 206 42.33 -42.68 21.12
C ARG A 206 42.98 -43.52 22.21
N GLU A 207 43.96 -44.36 21.85
CA GLU A 207 44.92 -44.84 22.85
C GLU A 207 45.70 -43.62 23.37
N GLN A 208 45.73 -43.44 24.70
CA GLN A 208 46.52 -42.42 25.37
C GLN A 208 47.96 -42.90 25.58
#